data_AF-A0A920VPQ0-F1
#
_entry.id   AF-A0A920VPQ0-F1
#
_cell.length_a   1.000
_cell.length_b   1.000
_cell.length_c   1.000
_cell.angle_alpha   90.00
_cell.angle_beta   90.00
_cell.angle_gamma   90.00
#
_symmetry.space_group_name_H-M   'P 1'
#
loop_
_entity.id
_entity.type
_entity.pdbx_description
1 polymer ?
#
loop_
_entity_poly.entity_id
_entity_poly.type
_entity_poly.pdbx_seq_one_letter_code
_entity_poly.pdbx_strand_id
1 'polypeptide(L)'
;MMSINAVKGVEIGSGFSNTRKPGREVQDVIVPDPSDTRRFKQTSNHAGGIEGGMSNGQPIVVNVAIKPIATMTSPLPSVDINTGKVVEAAYNRSDICQVSRACPSEKL
;
A
#
# COMPACT_ATOMS: atom_id res chain seq x y z
N MET A 1 2.60 8.76 -0.15
CA MET A 1 1.83 7.57 0.28
C MET A 1 1.99 7.26 1.77
N MET A 2 3.19 6.95 2.27
CA MET A 2 3.39 6.71 3.72
C MET A 2 3.05 7.90 4.63
N SER A 3 3.05 9.12 4.08
CA SER A 3 2.65 10.35 4.78
C SER A 3 1.14 10.48 5.02
N ILE A 4 0.31 9.64 4.40
CA ILE A 4 -1.13 9.65 4.59
C ILE A 4 -1.46 9.11 5.98
N ASN A 5 -2.37 9.78 6.69
CA ASN A 5 -2.76 9.38 8.03
C ASN A 5 -3.23 7.93 8.08
N ALA A 6 -2.85 7.23 9.16
CA ALA A 6 -3.14 5.82 9.39
C ALA A 6 -2.51 4.81 8.41
N VAL A 7 -1.75 5.24 7.39
CA VAL A 7 -0.93 4.31 6.59
C VAL A 7 0.19 3.72 7.44
N LYS A 8 0.40 2.40 7.30
CA LYS A 8 1.44 1.64 8.01
C LYS A 8 2.31 0.77 7.10
N GLY A 9 1.95 0.66 5.82
CA GLY A 9 2.78 0.00 4.83
C GLY A 9 2.45 0.51 3.44
N VAL A 10 3.44 0.52 2.57
CA VAL A 10 3.31 0.79 1.14
C VAL A 10 4.12 -0.27 0.43
N GLU A 11 3.56 -0.81 -0.64
CA GLU A 11 4.26 -1.75 -1.51
C GLU A 11 3.99 -1.42 -2.98
N ILE A 12 4.99 -1.72 -3.83
CA ILE A 12 4.91 -1.53 -5.27
C ILE A 12 4.74 -2.91 -5.91
N GLY A 13 3.78 -3.05 -6.82
CA GLY A 13 3.46 -4.31 -7.48
C GLY A 13 3.16 -5.44 -6.48
N SER A 14 3.86 -6.56 -6.65
CA SER A 14 3.77 -7.72 -5.75
C SER A 14 4.67 -7.62 -4.50
N GLY A 15 5.40 -6.51 -4.33
CA GLY A 15 5.84 -6.00 -3.04
C GLY A 15 6.34 -7.02 -2.01
N PHE A 16 5.67 -7.08 -0.85
CA PHE A 16 6.04 -7.99 0.24
C PHE A 16 5.86 -9.47 -0.14
N SER A 17 4.94 -9.81 -1.03
CA SER A 17 4.77 -11.19 -1.53
C SER A 17 6.01 -11.67 -2.29
N ASN A 18 6.65 -10.81 -3.08
CA ASN A 18 7.87 -11.14 -3.81
C ASN A 18 9.05 -11.46 -2.90
N THR A 19 9.12 -10.86 -1.70
CA THR A 19 10.21 -11.14 -0.73
C THR A 19 10.25 -12.58 -0.24
N ARG A 20 9.17 -13.34 -0.47
CA ARG A 20 9.02 -14.73 -0.02
C ARG A 20 9.24 -15.75 -1.15
N LYS A 21 9.64 -15.28 -2.34
CA LYS A 21 9.74 -16.11 -3.55
C LYS A 21 11.16 -16.12 -4.11
N PRO A 22 11.55 -17.18 -4.85
CA PRO A 22 12.81 -17.18 -5.59
C PRO A 22 12.87 -16.06 -6.64
N GLY A 23 14.08 -15.59 -6.93
CA GLY A 23 14.32 -14.54 -7.94
C GLY A 23 13.67 -14.84 -9.30
N ARG A 24 13.66 -16.10 -9.73
CA ARG A 24 13.04 -16.53 -11.00
C ARG A 24 11.53 -16.27 -11.06
N GLU A 25 10.84 -16.24 -9.93
CA GLU A 25 9.38 -16.06 -9.87
C GLU A 25 8.95 -14.60 -9.69
N VAL A 26 9.89 -13.68 -9.47
CA VAL A 26 9.58 -12.27 -9.18
C VAL A 26 9.98 -11.33 -10.32
N GLN A 27 10.89 -11.75 -11.20
CA GLN A 27 11.37 -10.93 -12.31
C GLN A 27 10.37 -10.95 -13.46
N ASP A 28 10.11 -9.78 -14.02
CA ASP A 28 9.25 -9.61 -15.19
C ASP A 28 10.06 -9.87 -16.48
N VAL A 29 9.73 -10.94 -17.21
CA VAL A 29 10.47 -11.32 -18.42
C VAL A 29 10.16 -10.33 -19.54
N ILE A 30 11.21 -9.75 -20.11
CA ILE A 30 11.13 -8.82 -21.24
C ILE A 30 11.13 -9.62 -22.55
N VAL A 31 10.10 -9.40 -23.38
CA VAL A 31 9.96 -9.97 -24.72
C VAL A 31 9.85 -8.87 -25.77
N PRO A 32 10.36 -9.08 -26.99
CA PRO A 32 10.20 -8.11 -28.08
C PRO A 32 8.73 -7.99 -28.50
N ASP A 33 8.32 -6.79 -28.90
CA ASP A 33 7.02 -6.57 -29.51
C ASP A 33 7.04 -7.07 -30.97
N PRO A 34 6.11 -7.96 -31.40
CA PRO A 34 6.05 -8.42 -32.78
C PRO A 34 5.85 -7.30 -33.81
N SER A 35 5.33 -6.15 -33.40
CA SER A 35 5.03 -5.00 -34.27
C SER A 35 6.21 -4.04 -34.46
N ASP A 36 7.18 -4.02 -33.53
CA ASP A 36 8.31 -3.09 -33.56
C ASP A 36 9.51 -3.68 -32.79
N THR A 37 10.62 -3.92 -33.49
CA THR A 37 11.84 -4.52 -32.90
C THR A 37 12.54 -3.62 -31.88
N ARG A 38 12.14 -2.34 -31.77
CA ARG A 38 12.63 -1.39 -30.75
C ARG A 38 11.70 -1.28 -29.55
N ARG A 39 10.57 -1.98 -29.55
CA ARG A 39 9.65 -2.04 -28.42
C ARG A 39 9.79 -3.36 -27.70
N PHE A 40 9.65 -3.27 -26.39
CA PHE A 40 9.72 -4.40 -25.48
C PHE A 40 8.48 -4.40 -24.60
N LYS A 41 8.03 -5.60 -24.24
CA LYS A 41 6.90 -5.81 -23.34
C LYS A 41 7.30 -6.79 -22.26
N GLN A 42 6.82 -6.56 -21.04
CA GLN A 42 6.93 -7.52 -19.95
C GLN A 42 5.80 -8.54 -20.02
N THR A 43 6.09 -9.82 -19.74
CA THR A 43 5.07 -10.88 -19.70
C THR A 43 4.17 -10.80 -18.47
N SER A 44 4.63 -10.11 -17.44
CA SER A 44 3.98 -9.93 -16.14
C SER A 44 4.26 -8.51 -15.62
N ASN A 45 3.67 -8.15 -14.47
CA ASN A 45 3.89 -6.85 -13.82
C ASN A 45 4.09 -7.02 -12.30
N HIS A 46 5.00 -7.90 -11.91
CA HIS A 46 5.37 -8.13 -10.51
C HIS A 46 6.11 -6.94 -9.91
N ALA A 47 6.87 -6.21 -10.72
CA ALA A 47 7.56 -4.97 -10.36
C ALA A 47 6.59 -3.78 -10.17
N GLY A 48 5.32 -3.92 -10.59
CA GLY A 48 4.31 -2.89 -10.42
C GLY A 48 4.61 -1.60 -11.18
N GLY A 49 5.13 -1.74 -12.40
CA GLY A 49 5.43 -0.62 -13.28
C GLY A 49 6.75 0.11 -12.98
N ILE A 50 7.49 -0.31 -11.94
CA ILE A 50 8.71 0.37 -11.49
C ILE A 50 9.88 -0.62 -11.43
N GLU A 51 10.93 -0.35 -12.21
CA GLU A 51 12.19 -1.10 -12.18
C GLU A 51 13.35 -0.12 -12.04
N GLY A 52 14.29 -0.39 -11.12
CA GLY A 52 15.44 0.49 -10.89
C GLY A 52 15.06 1.92 -10.46
N GLY A 53 13.86 2.11 -9.92
CA GLY A 53 13.33 3.43 -9.56
C GLY A 53 12.75 4.24 -10.72
N MET A 54 12.64 3.65 -11.92
CA MET A 54 12.08 4.28 -13.11
C MET A 54 10.83 3.53 -13.57
N SER A 55 9.92 4.23 -14.26
CA SER A 55 8.78 3.59 -14.91
C SER A 55 9.23 2.70 -16.07
N ASN A 56 8.71 1.47 -16.13
CA ASN A 56 9.10 0.47 -17.14
C ASN A 56 8.07 0.34 -18.29
N GLY A 57 7.04 1.19 -18.31
CA GLY A 57 5.97 1.20 -19.31
C GLY A 57 4.74 0.34 -18.97
N GLN A 58 4.81 -0.51 -17.94
CA GLN A 58 3.62 -1.20 -17.40
C GLN A 58 2.82 -0.28 -16.46
N PRO A 59 1.56 -0.62 -16.13
CA PRO A 59 0.80 0.11 -15.13
C PRO A 59 1.55 0.20 -13.80
N ILE A 60 1.63 1.41 -13.24
CA ILE A 60 2.19 1.62 -11.91
C ILE A 60 1.17 1.14 -10.88
N VAL A 61 1.54 0.12 -10.12
CA VAL A 61 0.67 -0.49 -9.10
C VAL A 61 1.25 -0.21 -7.73
N VAL A 62 0.51 0.51 -6.90
CA VAL A 62 0.89 0.83 -5.52
C VAL A 62 -0.22 0.36 -4.58
N ASN A 63 0.12 -0.53 -3.65
CA ASN A 63 -0.80 -0.95 -2.59
C ASN A 63 -0.41 -0.27 -1.27
N VAL A 64 -1.42 0.06 -0.48
CA VAL A 64 -1.25 0.80 0.78
C VAL A 64 -2.01 0.08 1.89
N ALA A 65 -1.31 -0.21 3.00
CA ALA A 65 -1.89 -0.80 4.19
C ALA A 65 -2.30 0.31 5.17
N ILE A 66 -3.60 0.40 5.45
CA ILE A 66 -4.17 1.41 6.37
C ILE A 66 -4.59 0.71 7.65
N LYS A 67 -4.10 1.18 8.80
CA LYS A 67 -4.56 0.66 10.09
C LYS A 67 -6.01 1.09 10.38
N PRO A 68 -6.73 0.34 11.23
CA PRO A 68 -8.01 0.80 11.76
C PRO A 68 -7.88 2.17 12.44
N ILE A 69 -9.01 2.88 12.46
CA ILE A 69 -9.13 4.19 13.12
C ILE A 69 -8.76 4.04 14.59
N ALA A 70 -8.15 5.07 15.16
CA ALA A 70 -7.57 4.99 16.50
C ALA A 70 -8.63 4.84 17.62
N THR A 71 -9.86 5.30 17.39
CA THR A 71 -10.93 5.28 18.38
C THR A 71 -11.94 4.18 18.09
N MET A 72 -12.43 3.53 19.15
CA MET A 72 -13.41 2.45 19.08
C MET A 72 -14.59 2.74 19.99
N THR A 73 -15.77 2.22 19.66
CA THR A 73 -16.98 2.32 20.50
C THR A 73 -16.84 1.54 21.80
N SER A 74 -16.09 0.44 21.79
CA SER A 74 -15.54 -0.18 22.99
C SER A 74 -14.16 0.45 23.25
N PRO A 75 -14.04 1.42 24.16
CA PRO A 75 -12.79 2.13 24.36
C PRO A 75 -11.71 1.21 24.95
N LEU A 76 -10.46 1.51 24.63
CA LEU A 76 -9.30 0.87 25.24
C LEU A 76 -8.83 1.66 26.47
N PRO A 77 -8.12 1.02 27.42
CA PRO A 77 -7.47 1.74 28.51
C PRO A 77 -6.47 2.79 27.98
N SER A 78 -6.47 3.95 28.61
CA SER A 78 -5.61 5.10 28.36
C SER A 78 -5.22 5.74 29.71
N VAL A 79 -4.54 6.87 29.67
CA VAL A 79 -4.09 7.61 30.86
C VAL A 79 -4.44 9.09 30.70
N ASP A 80 -5.00 9.67 31.76
CA ASP A 80 -5.13 11.12 31.86
C ASP A 80 -3.74 11.73 32.10
N ILE A 81 -3.28 12.55 31.17
CA ILE A 81 -1.94 13.15 31.18
C ILE A 81 -1.71 14.10 32.36
N ASN A 82 -2.76 14.64 32.99
CA ASN A 82 -2.63 15.55 34.13
C ASN A 82 -2.57 14.80 35.46
N THR A 83 -3.33 13.71 35.59
CA THR A 83 -3.48 12.99 36.87
C THR A 83 -2.73 11.66 36.92
N GLY A 84 -2.29 11.13 35.78
CA GLY A 84 -1.63 9.82 35.67
C GLY A 84 -2.55 8.62 35.91
N LYS A 85 -3.85 8.86 36.12
CA LYS A 85 -4.83 7.78 36.38
C LYS A 85 -5.22 7.08 35.09
N VAL A 86 -5.46 5.78 35.19
CA VAL A 86 -6.03 4.98 34.10
C VAL A 86 -7.46 5.46 33.83
N VAL A 87 -7.75 5.77 32.58
CA VAL A 87 -9.06 6.21 32.08
C VAL A 87 -9.38 5.50 30.77
N GLU A 88 -10.61 5.57 30.29
CA GLU A 88 -10.95 5.05 28.97
C GLU A 88 -10.55 6.04 27.86
N ALA A 89 -10.11 5.52 26.72
CA ALA A 89 -9.76 6.34 25.56
C ALA A 89 -10.98 7.09 25.01
N ALA A 90 -10.80 8.38 24.71
CA ALA A 90 -11.86 9.21 24.15
C ALA A 90 -12.29 8.73 22.75
N TYR A 91 -13.60 8.71 22.52
CA TYR A 91 -14.19 8.38 21.22
C TYR A 91 -14.42 9.63 20.39
N ASN A 92 -13.81 9.70 19.20
CA ASN A 92 -13.78 10.93 18.39
C ASN A 92 -14.42 10.79 17.00
N ARG A 93 -14.38 9.60 16.39
CA ARG A 93 -15.01 9.35 15.09
C ARG A 93 -15.77 8.02 15.07
N SER A 94 -16.85 8.00 14.29
CA SER A 94 -17.79 6.88 14.18
C SER A 94 -17.74 6.09 12.88
N ASP A 95 -16.92 6.50 11.92
CA ASP A 95 -16.69 5.68 10.73
C ASP A 95 -16.01 4.37 11.11
N ILE A 96 -16.53 3.25 10.59
CA ILE A 96 -16.01 1.90 10.88
C ILE A 96 -14.82 1.58 9.97
N CYS A 97 -14.83 2.12 8.74
CA CYS A 97 -13.79 1.91 7.74
C CYS A 97 -13.49 3.22 7.00
N GLN A 98 -12.22 3.62 7.00
CA GLN A 98 -11.73 4.82 6.31
C GLN A 98 -11.02 4.50 4.98
N VAL A 99 -10.89 3.23 4.60
CA VAL A 99 -10.06 2.79 3.46
C VAL A 99 -10.50 3.47 2.16
N SER A 100 -11.79 3.45 1.85
CA SER A 100 -12.35 4.04 0.62
C SER A 100 -12.28 5.57 0.59
N ARG A 101 -12.14 6.25 1.74
CA ARG A 101 -11.90 7.69 1.79
C ARG A 101 -10.42 8.05 1.70
N ALA A 102 -9.55 7.19 2.23
CA ALA A 102 -8.10 7.37 2.19
C ALA A 102 -7.50 7.02 0.81
N CYS A 103 -8.17 6.15 0.05
CA CYS A 103 -7.95 5.94 -1.36
C CYS A 103 -9.22 6.37 -2.12
N PRO A 104 -9.44 7.69 -2.32
CA PRO A 104 -10.42 8.11 -3.31
C PRO A 104 -10.02 7.43 -4.61
N SER A 105 -10.98 6.92 -5.37
CA SER A 105 -10.75 6.10 -6.57
C SER A 105 -9.92 6.86 -7.64
N GLU A 106 -8.60 6.94 -7.45
CA GLU A 106 -7.63 7.33 -8.45
C GLU A 106 -7.41 6.11 -9.34
N LYS A 107 -8.38 5.87 -10.24
CA LYS A 107 -8.06 5.25 -11.52
C LYS A 107 -7.41 6.34 -12.36
N LEU A 108 -6.09 6.41 -12.32
CA LEU A 108 -5.28 7.06 -13.37
C LEU A 108 -4.89 6.00 -14.40
#